data_AF-A0A3C0UC29-F1
#
_entry.id   AF-A0A3C0UC29-F1
#
_cell.length_a   1.000
_cell.length_b   1.000
_cell.length_c   1.000
_cell.angle_alpha   90.00
_cell.angle_beta   90.00
_cell.angle_gamma   90.00
#
_symmetry.space_group_name_H-M   'P 1'
#
loop_
_entity.id
_entity.type
_entity.pdbx_description
1 polymer ?
#
loop_
_entity_poly.entity_id
_entity_poly.type
_entity_poly.pdbx_seq_one_letter_code
_entity_poly.pdbx_strand_id
1 'polypeptide(L)'
;QSVRTVAQCEAVADHDLPAAMGWLDVVPIAGDTQLIERTAVSILERWRKAARKRLPELLDSAKSRLDEFGRMAYINQPNIKESRGGLRDSVLVSALAASWLADRPHGRYDDAVERLLDVRDCVHLVANKDMNMLLSQYQPKVAAMLGLADPTLPEGEREAKSIDDLQTMLARLGRQIAFSLDSTASRAEHSLTHEKPRFAFFQVFQPRAGGKRQAPKFESVAPGVVKHEGQIVLAPGAEPSQDAKLALRVATAAAQSDLPIAPGTLRNLGKCPVDDRSWDDESRALFLRLLASGPALLRVWEEIDFVDIPGRLIPEWLAIRNRPSASAAHRYTIDRHSIEVVTRLGRVSPRGEQYDDGRYRALLLAGLLHDIGKRPGVADHAAEGARHTAAVVKRMGFD
;
A
#
# COMPACT_ATOMS: atom_id res chain seq x y z
N GLN A 1 -13.35 -32.47 11.57
CA GLN A 1 -13.42 -31.75 12.86
C GLN A 1 -12.31 -32.27 13.77
N SER A 2 -11.54 -31.38 14.40
CA SER A 2 -10.52 -31.78 15.39
C SER A 2 -10.97 -31.38 16.78
N VAL A 3 -11.01 -32.33 17.71
CA VAL A 3 -11.21 -32.05 19.15
C VAL A 3 -9.83 -31.98 19.79
N ARG A 4 -9.56 -30.94 20.58
CA ARG A 4 -8.27 -30.73 21.26
C ARG A 4 -8.48 -30.34 22.72
N THR A 5 -7.59 -30.81 23.59
CA THR A 5 -7.47 -30.29 24.96
C THR A 5 -6.80 -28.91 24.95
N VAL A 6 -6.90 -28.17 26.06
CA VAL A 6 -6.21 -26.86 26.21
C VAL A 6 -4.72 -26.98 25.91
N ALA A 7 -4.05 -27.98 26.49
CA ALA A 7 -2.62 -28.21 26.27
C ALA A 7 -2.29 -28.53 24.80
N GLN A 8 -3.18 -29.22 24.08
CA GLN A 8 -3.01 -29.48 22.65
C GLN A 8 -3.21 -28.22 21.81
N CYS A 9 -4.16 -27.35 22.15
CA CYS A 9 -4.36 -26.06 21.49
C CYS A 9 -3.13 -25.16 21.67
N GLU A 10 -2.61 -25.08 22.89
CA GLU A 10 -1.40 -24.33 23.21
C GLU A 10 -0.17 -24.85 22.44
N ALA A 11 0.05 -26.17 22.43
CA ALA A 11 1.16 -26.79 21.70
C ALA A 11 1.09 -26.53 20.19
N VAL A 12 -0.11 -26.57 19.60
CA VAL A 12 -0.29 -26.24 18.18
C VAL A 12 0.02 -24.76 17.92
N ALA A 13 -0.47 -23.84 18.75
CA ALA A 13 -0.22 -22.41 18.59
C ALA A 13 1.27 -22.03 18.71
N ASP A 14 2.04 -22.76 19.53
CA ASP A 14 3.49 -22.52 19.67
C ASP A 14 4.28 -22.79 18.37
N HIS A 15 3.79 -23.69 17.50
CA HIS A 15 4.47 -24.11 16.28
C HIS A 15 3.79 -23.68 14.98
N ASP A 16 2.48 -23.47 14.99
CA ASP A 16 1.66 -23.14 13.82
C ASP A 16 1.17 -21.68 13.93
N LEU A 17 1.73 -20.81 13.08
CA LEU A 17 1.40 -19.39 13.04
C LEU A 17 -0.08 -19.14 12.70
N PRO A 18 -0.66 -19.74 11.63
CA PRO A 18 -2.09 -19.74 11.39
C PRO A 18 -2.95 -20.08 12.60
N ALA A 19 -2.60 -21.13 13.36
CA ALA A 19 -3.36 -21.52 14.53
C ALA A 19 -3.25 -20.48 15.65
N ALA A 20 -2.04 -19.99 15.94
CA ALA A 20 -1.82 -18.93 16.93
C ALA A 20 -2.66 -17.69 16.62
N MET A 21 -2.62 -17.21 15.38
CA MET A 21 -3.37 -16.03 14.95
C MET A 21 -4.89 -16.24 15.02
N GLY A 22 -5.38 -17.44 14.70
CA GLY A 22 -6.80 -17.77 14.82
C GLY A 22 -7.30 -17.70 16.27
N TRP A 23 -6.45 -18.02 17.24
CA TRP A 23 -6.77 -17.90 18.67
C TRP A 23 -6.81 -16.46 19.19
N LEU A 24 -6.16 -15.51 18.50
CA LEU A 24 -6.14 -14.10 18.93
C LEU A 24 -7.51 -13.40 18.78
N ASP A 25 -8.41 -13.97 17.99
CA ASP A 25 -9.75 -13.44 17.70
C ASP A 25 -10.83 -14.52 17.86
N VAL A 26 -10.64 -15.43 18.82
CA VAL A 26 -11.58 -16.53 19.06
C VAL A 26 -12.85 -15.99 19.72
N VAL A 27 -14.01 -16.41 19.18
CA VAL A 27 -15.32 -16.08 19.75
C VAL A 27 -16.01 -17.38 20.20
N PRO A 28 -16.42 -17.50 21.48
CA PRO A 28 -17.18 -18.65 21.96
C PRO A 28 -18.60 -18.63 21.38
N ILE A 29 -18.98 -19.68 20.64
CA ILE A 29 -20.32 -19.81 20.06
C ILE A 29 -21.26 -20.64 20.96
N ALA A 30 -20.74 -21.70 21.58
CA ALA A 30 -21.49 -22.57 22.48
C ALA A 30 -20.54 -23.35 23.41
N GLY A 31 -21.05 -23.80 24.57
CA GLY A 31 -20.32 -24.61 25.55
C GLY A 31 -19.80 -23.82 26.74
N ASP A 32 -18.70 -24.28 27.34
CA ASP A 32 -18.04 -23.61 28.46
C ASP A 32 -17.20 -22.43 27.96
N THR A 33 -17.78 -21.23 28.06
CA THR A 33 -17.11 -19.98 27.70
C THR A 33 -15.85 -19.72 28.53
N GLN A 34 -15.84 -20.07 29.82
CA GLN A 34 -14.67 -19.82 30.69
C GLN A 34 -13.47 -20.66 30.24
N LEU A 35 -13.71 -21.89 29.78
CA LEU A 35 -12.65 -22.74 29.23
C LEU A 35 -12.00 -22.10 28.00
N ILE A 36 -12.81 -21.56 27.10
CA ILE A 36 -12.34 -20.93 25.85
C ILE A 36 -11.59 -19.64 26.17
N GLU A 37 -12.14 -18.77 27.02
CA GLU A 37 -11.52 -17.50 27.42
C GLU A 37 -10.17 -17.73 28.10
N ARG A 38 -10.07 -18.69 29.03
CA ARG A 38 -8.80 -19.03 29.69
C ARG A 38 -7.76 -19.54 28.70
N THR A 39 -8.19 -20.35 27.73
CA THR A 39 -7.31 -20.86 26.66
C THR A 39 -6.81 -19.72 25.77
N ALA A 40 -7.70 -18.81 25.38
CA ALA A 40 -7.37 -17.64 24.55
C ALA A 40 -6.37 -16.71 25.26
N VAL A 41 -6.57 -16.42 26.55
CA VAL A 41 -5.64 -15.61 27.37
C VAL A 41 -4.27 -16.28 27.46
N SER A 42 -4.22 -17.59 27.74
CA SER A 42 -2.95 -18.34 27.79
C SER A 42 -2.18 -18.27 26.47
N ILE A 43 -2.87 -18.48 25.33
CA ILE A 43 -2.25 -18.40 24.00
C ILE A 43 -1.82 -16.97 23.68
N LEU A 44 -2.59 -15.95 24.05
CA LEU A 44 -2.21 -14.54 23.88
C LEU A 44 -0.93 -14.19 24.66
N GLU A 45 -0.79 -14.67 25.89
CA GLU A 45 0.43 -14.46 26.68
C GLU A 45 1.65 -15.15 26.05
N ARG A 46 1.49 -16.38 25.57
CA ARG A 46 2.53 -17.12 24.84
C ARG A 46 2.91 -16.38 23.55
N TRP A 47 1.91 -15.91 22.80
CA TRP A 47 2.10 -15.10 21.60
C TRP A 47 2.93 -13.86 21.89
N ARG A 48 2.55 -13.06 22.91
CA ARG A 48 3.30 -11.85 23.31
C ARG A 48 4.75 -12.15 23.68
N LYS A 49 5.00 -13.25 24.40
CA LYS A 49 6.36 -13.69 24.76
C LYS A 49 7.18 -14.07 23.53
N ALA A 50 6.56 -14.71 22.53
CA ALA A 50 7.25 -15.21 21.33
C ALA A 50 7.29 -14.20 20.17
N ALA A 51 6.44 -13.17 20.16
CA ALA A 51 6.18 -12.32 19.00
C ALA A 51 7.44 -11.66 18.43
N ARG A 52 8.36 -11.19 19.29
CA ARG A 52 9.64 -10.62 18.84
C ARG A 52 10.47 -11.61 18.01
N LYS A 53 10.49 -12.89 18.42
CA LYS A 53 11.21 -13.96 17.72
C LYS A 53 10.47 -14.43 16.46
N ARG A 54 9.14 -14.37 16.47
CA ARG A 54 8.26 -14.79 15.37
C ARG A 54 7.91 -13.68 14.39
N LEU A 55 8.34 -12.44 14.63
CA LEU A 55 8.09 -11.32 13.71
C LEU A 55 8.61 -11.60 12.29
N PRO A 56 9.84 -12.12 12.08
CA PRO A 56 10.30 -12.47 10.74
C PRO A 56 9.39 -13.49 10.05
N GLU A 57 8.93 -14.51 10.78
CA GLU A 57 8.01 -15.55 10.28
C GLU A 57 6.67 -14.96 9.80
N LEU A 58 6.11 -13.98 10.54
CA LEU A 58 4.91 -13.24 10.12
C LEU A 58 5.11 -12.46 8.83
N LEU A 59 6.23 -11.74 8.73
CA LEU A 59 6.53 -10.90 7.58
C LEU A 59 6.84 -11.74 6.34
N ASP A 60 7.57 -12.84 6.51
CA ASP A 60 7.82 -13.82 5.46
C ASP A 60 6.52 -14.46 4.98
N SER A 61 5.58 -14.77 5.88
CA SER A 61 4.25 -15.25 5.50
C SER A 61 3.49 -14.23 4.63
N ALA A 62 3.60 -12.93 4.93
CA ALA A 62 3.01 -11.88 4.10
C ALA A 62 3.66 -11.80 2.71
N LYS A 63 4.98 -12.00 2.64
CA LYS A 63 5.75 -12.00 1.39
C LYS A 63 5.42 -13.22 0.53
N SER A 64 5.38 -14.42 1.10
CA SER A 64 5.00 -15.64 0.37
C SER A 64 3.60 -15.52 -0.24
N ARG A 65 2.63 -14.95 0.50
CA ARG A 65 1.29 -14.70 -0.06
C ARG A 65 1.29 -13.67 -1.19
N LEU A 66 2.10 -12.62 -1.09
CA LEU A 66 2.26 -11.66 -2.17
C LEU A 66 2.80 -12.35 -3.43
N ASP A 67 3.77 -13.25 -3.28
CA ASP A 67 4.38 -13.97 -4.41
C ASP A 67 3.39 -14.96 -5.06
N GLU A 68 2.57 -15.63 -4.25
CA GLU A 68 1.59 -16.64 -4.72
C GLU A 68 0.28 -16.03 -5.25
N PHE A 69 -0.33 -15.13 -4.47
CA PHE A 69 -1.67 -14.58 -4.76
C PHE A 69 -1.65 -13.16 -5.35
N GLY A 70 -0.47 -12.54 -5.41
CA GLY A 70 -0.29 -11.17 -5.91
C GLY A 70 -1.02 -10.10 -5.10
N ARG A 71 -1.15 -8.91 -5.68
CA ARG A 71 -1.79 -7.74 -5.06
C ARG A 71 -3.24 -7.64 -5.48
N MET A 72 -4.15 -7.56 -4.51
CA MET A 72 -5.59 -7.43 -4.79
C MET A 72 -5.89 -6.23 -5.69
N ALA A 73 -5.13 -5.15 -5.54
CA ALA A 73 -5.32 -3.94 -6.33
C ALA A 73 -4.98 -4.06 -7.82
N TYR A 74 -4.28 -5.11 -8.22
CA TYR A 74 -3.78 -5.28 -9.59
C TYR A 74 -4.18 -6.64 -10.17
N ILE A 75 -5.27 -7.23 -9.69
CA ILE A 75 -5.74 -8.53 -10.19
C ILE A 75 -7.23 -8.41 -10.44
N ASN A 76 -7.68 -8.80 -11.64
CA ASN A 76 -9.09 -8.72 -12.04
C ASN A 76 -9.97 -9.75 -11.31
N GLN A 77 -9.40 -10.88 -10.89
CA GLN A 77 -10.10 -11.93 -10.15
C GLN A 77 -9.34 -12.24 -8.84
N PRO A 78 -9.29 -11.30 -7.89
CA PRO A 78 -8.46 -11.43 -6.71
C PRO A 78 -9.02 -12.48 -5.73
N ASN A 79 -8.13 -13.03 -4.90
CA ASN A 79 -8.54 -13.77 -3.71
C ASN A 79 -8.73 -12.75 -2.57
N ILE A 80 -9.98 -12.50 -2.20
CA ILE A 80 -10.38 -11.51 -1.18
C ILE A 80 -9.73 -11.80 0.18
N LYS A 81 -9.38 -13.06 0.44
CA LYS A 81 -8.75 -13.50 1.67
C LYS A 81 -7.23 -13.46 1.60
N GLU A 82 -6.63 -14.12 0.61
CA GLU A 82 -5.19 -14.42 0.60
C GLU A 82 -4.32 -13.41 -0.17
N SER A 83 -4.88 -12.67 -1.14
CA SER A 83 -4.12 -11.66 -1.88
C SER A 83 -3.58 -10.56 -0.95
N ARG A 84 -2.47 -9.93 -1.33
CA ARG A 84 -1.93 -8.77 -0.59
C ARG A 84 -2.96 -7.64 -0.58
N GLY A 85 -3.22 -7.11 0.61
CA GLY A 85 -4.34 -6.20 0.89
C GLY A 85 -5.65 -6.90 1.24
N GLY A 86 -5.66 -8.24 1.30
CA GLY A 86 -6.82 -9.06 1.65
C GLY A 86 -7.03 -9.23 3.16
N LEU A 87 -8.04 -10.01 3.52
CA LEU A 87 -8.39 -10.25 4.94
C LEU A 87 -7.27 -10.94 5.73
N ARG A 88 -6.37 -11.70 5.10
CA ARG A 88 -5.26 -12.32 5.82
C ARG A 88 -4.24 -11.28 6.30
N ASP A 89 -4.10 -10.18 5.58
CA ASP A 89 -3.23 -9.07 6.00
C ASP A 89 -3.85 -8.30 7.18
N SER A 90 -5.17 -8.19 7.27
CA SER A 90 -5.81 -7.59 8.45
C SER A 90 -5.64 -8.46 9.71
N VAL A 91 -5.62 -9.79 9.55
CA VAL A 91 -5.26 -10.73 10.63
C VAL A 91 -3.81 -10.53 11.08
N LEU A 92 -2.86 -10.32 10.15
CA LEU A 92 -1.47 -10.00 10.52
C LEU A 92 -1.37 -8.69 11.30
N VAL A 93 -2.10 -7.65 10.88
CA VAL A 93 -2.15 -6.37 11.60
C VAL A 93 -2.68 -6.58 13.03
N SER A 94 -3.75 -7.34 13.19
CA SER A 94 -4.27 -7.69 14.52
C SER A 94 -3.25 -8.47 15.36
N ALA A 95 -2.52 -9.41 14.77
CA ALA A 95 -1.49 -10.18 15.47
C ALA A 95 -0.32 -9.32 15.94
N LEU A 96 0.14 -8.39 15.10
CA LEU A 96 1.15 -7.40 15.46
C LEU A 96 0.66 -6.49 16.59
N ALA A 97 -0.58 -6.01 16.51
CA ALA A 97 -1.16 -5.19 17.57
C ALA A 97 -1.31 -5.93 18.90
N ALA A 98 -1.80 -7.18 18.86
CA ALA A 98 -1.96 -8.03 20.04
C ALA A 98 -0.62 -8.32 20.75
N SER A 99 0.50 -8.25 20.01
CA SER A 99 1.85 -8.43 20.53
C SER A 99 2.45 -7.21 21.24
N TRP A 100 1.80 -6.05 21.20
CA TRP A 100 2.31 -4.75 21.66
C TRP A 100 3.57 -4.25 20.95
N LEU A 101 3.95 -4.83 19.81
CA LEU A 101 5.07 -4.33 19.00
C LEU A 101 4.69 -3.09 18.19
N ALA A 102 3.41 -2.91 17.89
CA ALA A 102 2.89 -1.76 17.17
C ALA A 102 1.43 -1.53 17.54
N ASP A 103 0.94 -0.30 17.33
CA ASP A 103 -0.47 0.01 17.48
C ASP A 103 -1.29 -0.44 16.26
N ARG A 104 -2.52 -0.88 16.52
CA ARG A 104 -3.49 -1.16 15.45
C ARG A 104 -3.86 0.16 14.76
N PRO A 105 -3.87 0.22 13.42
CA PRO A 105 -4.44 1.36 12.70
C PRO A 105 -5.96 1.43 12.88
N HIS A 106 -6.52 2.64 12.81
CA HIS A 106 -7.95 2.89 13.00
C HIS A 106 -8.56 3.76 11.90
N GLY A 107 -9.90 3.84 11.87
CA GLY A 107 -10.65 4.72 10.96
C GLY A 107 -10.72 4.11 9.56
N ARG A 108 -10.11 4.76 8.55
CA ARG A 108 -10.11 4.28 7.15
C ARG A 108 -9.67 2.83 6.98
N TYR A 109 -8.82 2.32 7.88
CA TYR A 109 -8.44 0.92 7.89
C TYR A 109 -9.58 0.01 8.36
N ASP A 110 -10.27 0.37 9.44
CA ASP A 110 -11.41 -0.41 9.95
C ASP A 110 -12.54 -0.43 8.91
N ASP A 111 -12.88 0.73 8.33
CA ASP A 111 -13.86 0.84 7.24
C ASP A 111 -13.49 -0.06 6.05
N ALA A 112 -12.19 -0.14 5.74
CA ALA A 112 -11.72 -0.95 4.62
C ALA A 112 -11.83 -2.45 4.90
N VAL A 113 -11.56 -2.88 6.14
CA VAL A 113 -11.70 -4.28 6.54
C VAL A 113 -13.16 -4.69 6.57
N GLU A 114 -14.04 -3.86 7.14
CA GLU A 114 -15.48 -4.11 7.19
C GLU A 114 -16.06 -4.23 5.78
N ARG A 115 -15.75 -3.28 4.89
CA ARG A 115 -16.23 -3.34 3.50
C ARG A 115 -15.69 -4.56 2.74
N LEU A 116 -14.49 -5.04 3.06
CA LEU A 116 -13.93 -6.25 2.45
C LEU A 116 -14.61 -7.53 2.96
N LEU A 117 -15.09 -7.53 4.22
CA LEU A 117 -15.94 -8.59 4.74
C LEU A 117 -17.28 -8.63 4.00
N ASP A 118 -17.93 -7.47 3.77
CA ASP A 118 -19.17 -7.41 2.97
C ASP A 118 -18.99 -8.03 1.58
N VAL A 119 -17.86 -7.74 0.91
CA VAL A 119 -17.54 -8.33 -0.39
C VAL A 119 -17.42 -9.84 -0.27
N ARG A 120 -16.71 -10.34 0.75
CA ARG A 120 -16.52 -11.79 0.95
C ARG A 120 -17.86 -12.48 1.17
N ASP A 121 -18.73 -11.90 1.99
CA ASP A 121 -20.06 -12.44 2.25
C ASP A 121 -20.89 -12.50 0.96
N CYS A 122 -20.86 -11.44 0.15
CA CYS A 122 -21.50 -11.45 -1.17
C CYS A 122 -20.94 -12.55 -2.08
N VAL A 123 -19.61 -12.75 -2.13
CA VAL A 123 -19.00 -13.83 -2.92
C VAL A 123 -19.47 -15.20 -2.44
N HIS A 124 -19.52 -15.43 -1.13
CA HIS A 124 -19.98 -16.70 -0.53
C HIS A 124 -21.45 -16.96 -0.86
N LEU A 125 -22.31 -15.95 -0.73
CA LEU A 125 -23.73 -16.04 -1.05
C LEU A 125 -23.98 -16.32 -2.53
N VAL A 126 -23.27 -15.62 -3.43
CA VAL A 126 -23.41 -15.80 -4.88
C VAL A 126 -22.85 -17.15 -5.34
N ALA A 127 -21.73 -17.60 -4.77
CA ALA A 127 -21.12 -18.88 -5.13
C ALA A 127 -21.82 -20.08 -4.47
N ASN A 128 -22.60 -19.85 -3.41
CA ASN A 128 -23.24 -20.86 -2.56
C ASN A 128 -22.27 -21.93 -2.05
N LYS A 129 -21.05 -21.51 -1.68
CA LYS A 129 -19.98 -22.34 -1.12
C LYS A 129 -18.89 -21.44 -0.52
N ASP A 130 -17.97 -22.03 0.25
CA ASP A 130 -16.76 -21.33 0.68
C ASP A 130 -15.86 -21.04 -0.53
N MET A 131 -16.00 -19.83 -1.05
CA MET A 131 -15.29 -19.32 -2.21
C MET A 131 -14.69 -17.96 -1.86
N ASN A 132 -13.38 -17.81 -1.95
CA ASN A 132 -12.70 -16.55 -1.62
C ASN A 132 -12.18 -15.82 -2.86
N MET A 133 -12.34 -16.42 -4.05
CA MET A 133 -11.92 -15.85 -5.32
C MET A 133 -13.10 -15.16 -6.02
N LEU A 134 -12.92 -13.89 -6.38
CA LEU A 134 -13.91 -13.10 -7.10
C LEU A 134 -13.83 -13.37 -8.61
N LEU A 135 -14.37 -14.52 -9.02
CA LEU A 135 -14.43 -14.91 -10.43
C LEU A 135 -15.32 -13.96 -11.25
N SER A 136 -15.00 -13.79 -12.54
CA SER A 136 -15.73 -12.87 -13.44
C SER A 136 -17.24 -13.11 -13.45
N GLN A 137 -17.67 -14.37 -13.44
CA GLN A 137 -19.09 -14.76 -13.41
C GLN A 137 -19.85 -14.32 -12.14
N TYR A 138 -19.14 -14.02 -11.05
CA TYR A 138 -19.74 -13.57 -9.79
C TYR A 138 -19.77 -12.05 -9.68
N GLN A 139 -18.93 -11.33 -10.42
CA GLN A 139 -18.74 -9.88 -10.29
C GLN A 139 -20.04 -9.08 -10.50
N PRO A 140 -20.89 -9.33 -11.53
CA PRO A 140 -22.16 -8.61 -11.69
C PRO A 140 -23.06 -8.71 -10.45
N LYS A 141 -23.24 -9.93 -9.94
CA LYS A 141 -24.14 -10.20 -8.81
C LYS A 141 -23.60 -9.64 -7.51
N VAL A 142 -22.29 -9.78 -7.27
CA VAL A 142 -21.63 -9.20 -6.10
C VAL A 142 -21.71 -7.68 -6.15
N ALA A 143 -21.46 -7.05 -7.30
CA ALA A 143 -21.59 -5.61 -7.47
C ALA A 143 -23.03 -5.12 -7.20
N ALA A 144 -24.03 -5.84 -7.71
CA ALA A 144 -25.44 -5.53 -7.46
C ALA A 144 -25.80 -5.65 -5.97
N MET A 145 -25.36 -6.71 -5.28
CA MET A 145 -25.60 -6.89 -3.83
C MET A 145 -24.96 -5.79 -2.98
N LEU A 146 -23.81 -5.26 -3.42
CA LEU A 146 -23.12 -4.15 -2.77
C LEU A 146 -23.69 -2.76 -3.11
N GLY A 147 -24.76 -2.70 -3.91
CA GLY A 147 -25.44 -1.47 -4.30
C GLY A 147 -24.71 -0.65 -5.37
N LEU A 148 -23.83 -1.28 -6.16
CA LEU A 148 -23.03 -0.62 -7.21
C LEU A 148 -23.73 -0.62 -8.58
N ALA A 149 -24.85 -1.33 -8.71
CA ALA A 149 -25.63 -1.37 -9.95
C ALA A 149 -26.62 -0.20 -10.00
N ASP A 150 -26.27 0.85 -10.75
CA ASP A 150 -27.11 2.04 -10.94
C ASP A 150 -28.39 1.71 -11.74
N PRO A 151 -29.60 1.83 -11.13
CA PRO A 151 -30.85 1.48 -11.80
C PRO A 151 -31.22 2.44 -12.94
N THR A 152 -30.57 3.60 -13.05
CA THR A 152 -30.83 4.59 -14.10
C THR A 152 -30.14 4.24 -15.43
N LEU A 153 -29.17 3.33 -15.41
CA LEU A 153 -28.44 2.90 -16.60
C LEU A 153 -29.11 1.72 -17.32
N PRO A 154 -28.97 1.63 -18.67
CA PRO A 154 -29.37 0.47 -19.45
C PRO A 154 -28.69 -0.81 -18.93
N GLU A 155 -29.33 -1.98 -19.08
CA GLU A 155 -28.88 -3.25 -18.47
C GLU A 155 -27.42 -3.61 -18.78
N GLY A 156 -27.00 -3.54 -20.05
CA GLY A 156 -25.62 -3.84 -20.45
C GLY A 156 -24.58 -2.84 -19.93
N GLU A 157 -24.91 -1.55 -19.93
CA GLU A 157 -24.03 -0.49 -19.41
C GLU A 157 -23.96 -0.53 -17.87
N ARG A 158 -25.08 -0.84 -17.21
CA ARG A 158 -25.20 -1.00 -15.77
C ARG A 158 -24.29 -2.10 -15.26
N GLU A 159 -24.34 -3.28 -15.88
CA GLU A 159 -23.51 -4.41 -15.48
C GLU A 159 -22.02 -4.06 -15.60
N ALA A 160 -21.59 -3.61 -16.78
CA ALA A 160 -20.19 -3.24 -17.02
C ALA A 160 -19.69 -2.18 -16.03
N LYS A 161 -20.48 -1.11 -15.82
CA LYS A 161 -20.13 -0.05 -14.87
C LYS A 161 -20.05 -0.56 -13.43
N SER A 162 -20.98 -1.43 -13.02
CA SER A 162 -21.00 -1.95 -11.64
C SER A 162 -19.78 -2.83 -11.35
N ILE A 163 -19.31 -3.60 -12.33
CA ILE A 163 -18.07 -4.38 -12.25
C ILE A 163 -16.87 -3.44 -12.11
N ASP A 164 -16.81 -2.40 -12.94
CA ASP A 164 -15.71 -1.42 -12.89
C ASP A 164 -15.64 -0.70 -11.54
N ASP A 165 -16.80 -0.29 -11.00
CA ASP A 165 -16.91 0.34 -9.69
C ASP A 165 -16.52 -0.64 -8.56
N LEU A 166 -16.89 -1.92 -8.66
CA LEU A 166 -16.48 -2.97 -7.74
C LEU A 166 -14.96 -3.16 -7.73
N GLN A 167 -14.35 -3.32 -8.91
CA GLN A 167 -12.89 -3.49 -9.04
C GLN A 167 -12.14 -2.25 -8.53
N THR A 168 -12.63 -1.05 -8.86
CA THR A 168 -12.06 0.21 -8.39
C THR A 168 -12.12 0.31 -6.86
N MET A 169 -13.25 -0.09 -6.26
CA MET A 169 -13.40 -0.17 -4.81
C MET A 169 -12.40 -1.17 -4.20
N LEU A 170 -12.33 -2.39 -4.73
CA LEU A 170 -11.43 -3.43 -4.22
C LEU A 170 -9.97 -3.01 -4.28
N ALA A 171 -9.55 -2.38 -5.38
CA ALA A 171 -8.20 -1.87 -5.48
C ALA A 171 -7.88 -0.80 -4.43
N ARG A 172 -8.84 0.07 -4.12
CA ARG A 172 -8.71 1.05 -3.03
C ARG A 172 -8.60 0.38 -1.66
N LEU A 173 -9.50 -0.56 -1.36
CA LEU A 173 -9.50 -1.33 -0.10
C LEU A 173 -8.19 -2.08 0.09
N GLY A 174 -7.73 -2.78 -0.95
CA GLY A 174 -6.50 -3.57 -0.92
C GLY A 174 -5.26 -2.72 -0.68
N ARG A 175 -5.16 -1.56 -1.33
CA ARG A 175 -4.06 -0.62 -1.07
C ARG A 175 -4.08 -0.08 0.35
N GLN A 176 -5.27 0.23 0.88
CA GLN A 176 -5.44 0.72 2.25
C GLN A 176 -4.98 -0.32 3.29
N ILE A 177 -5.40 -1.58 3.14
CA ILE A 177 -5.03 -2.67 4.04
C ILE A 177 -3.54 -3.01 3.91
N ALA A 178 -3.02 -3.13 2.68
CA ALA A 178 -1.61 -3.41 2.44
C ALA A 178 -0.70 -2.35 3.06
N PHE A 179 -1.01 -1.06 2.88
CA PHE A 179 -0.28 0.04 3.49
C PHE A 179 -0.35 0.00 5.03
N SER A 180 -1.52 -0.34 5.57
CA SER A 180 -1.72 -0.44 7.02
C SER A 180 -0.87 -1.56 7.62
N LEU A 181 -0.72 -2.69 6.91
CA LEU A 181 0.21 -3.76 7.26
C LEU A 181 1.65 -3.29 7.20
N ASP A 182 2.10 -2.69 6.10
CA ASP A 182 3.49 -2.18 5.97
C ASP A 182 3.84 -1.16 7.06
N SER A 183 2.90 -0.25 7.35
CA SER A 183 3.06 0.75 8.42
C SER A 183 3.17 0.13 9.80
N THR A 184 2.43 -0.94 10.07
CA THR A 184 2.39 -1.62 11.37
C THR A 184 3.62 -2.51 11.54
N ALA A 185 4.00 -3.24 10.48
CA ALA A 185 5.23 -4.02 10.41
C ALA A 185 6.47 -3.15 10.64
N SER A 186 6.59 -2.03 9.93
CA SER A 186 7.73 -1.12 10.09
C SER A 186 7.86 -0.56 11.51
N ARG A 187 6.74 -0.28 12.19
CA ARG A 187 6.76 0.10 13.62
C ARG A 187 7.20 -1.04 14.52
N ALA A 188 6.71 -2.25 14.27
CA ALA A 188 7.11 -3.44 15.03
C ALA A 188 8.60 -3.75 14.89
N GLU A 189 9.15 -3.65 13.68
CA GLU A 189 10.58 -3.80 13.42
C GLU A 189 11.42 -2.73 14.15
N HIS A 190 10.98 -1.47 14.12
CA HIS A 190 11.67 -0.38 14.81
C HIS A 190 11.66 -0.55 16.34
N SER A 191 10.63 -1.18 16.91
CA SER A 191 10.62 -1.55 18.33
C SER A 191 11.73 -2.55 18.67
N LEU A 192 12.11 -3.43 17.74
CA LEU A 192 13.20 -4.40 17.94
C LEU A 192 14.59 -3.76 17.81
N THR A 193 14.76 -2.78 16.91
CA THR A 193 16.06 -2.12 16.70
C THR A 193 16.46 -1.26 17.89
N HIS A 194 15.49 -0.65 18.57
CA HIS A 194 15.71 0.28 19.69
C HIS A 194 15.80 -0.39 21.07
N GLU A 195 15.47 -1.68 21.20
CA GLU A 195 15.60 -2.46 22.44
C GLU A 195 16.93 -3.19 22.60
N LYS A 196 17.86 -3.15 21.62
CA LYS A 196 19.25 -3.50 21.93
C LYS A 196 19.69 -2.55 23.04
N PRO A 197 19.95 -3.03 24.27
CA PRO A 197 20.18 -2.14 25.39
C PRO A 197 21.44 -1.35 25.04
N ARG A 198 21.26 -0.06 24.75
CA ARG A 198 22.37 0.90 24.72
C ARG A 198 22.95 1.13 26.13
N PHE A 199 22.50 0.34 27.11
CA PHE A 199 22.87 0.35 28.50
C PHE A 199 23.16 -1.07 28.98
N ALA A 200 24.45 -1.38 29.09
CA ALA A 200 24.91 -2.51 29.87
C ALA A 200 24.51 -2.28 31.33
N PHE A 201 23.97 -3.31 31.97
CA PHE A 201 23.82 -3.45 33.43
C PHE A 201 25.10 -3.04 34.22
N PHE A 202 26.25 -3.00 33.54
CA PHE A 202 27.55 -2.54 34.03
C PHE A 202 27.67 -1.02 34.31
N GLN A 203 26.78 -0.14 33.84
CA GLN A 203 26.89 1.30 34.12
C GLN A 203 26.37 1.73 35.50
N VAL A 204 25.59 0.90 36.19
CA VAL A 204 25.18 1.16 37.59
C VAL A 204 26.38 1.05 38.56
N PHE A 205 27.41 0.28 38.19
CA PHE A 205 28.60 0.07 39.03
C PHE A 205 29.75 1.06 38.76
N GLN A 206 29.63 1.96 37.77
CA GLN A 206 30.63 2.99 37.48
C GLN A 206 30.00 4.33 37.06
N PRO A 207 29.73 5.25 38.00
CA PRO A 207 29.12 6.56 37.72
C PRO A 207 30.05 7.53 36.94
N ARG A 208 31.25 7.09 36.53
CA ARG A 208 32.22 7.88 35.75
C ARG A 208 32.31 7.49 34.27
N ALA A 209 31.59 6.46 33.82
CA ALA A 209 31.52 6.11 32.41
C ALA A 209 30.50 7.02 31.71
N GLY A 210 30.93 8.22 31.33
CA GLY A 210 30.16 9.15 30.49
C GLY A 210 29.94 8.57 29.09
N GLY A 211 29.04 7.59 28.98
CA GLY A 211 28.55 7.08 27.72
C GLY A 211 27.82 8.20 26.99
N LYS A 212 28.55 8.96 26.17
CA LYS A 212 27.97 9.98 25.29
C LYS A 212 26.89 9.29 24.46
N ARG A 213 25.64 9.73 24.59
CA ARG A 213 24.56 9.39 23.65
C ARG A 213 25.10 9.67 22.25
N GLN A 214 25.42 8.63 21.48
CA GLN A 214 25.71 8.83 20.06
C GLN A 214 24.39 9.22 19.42
N ALA A 215 24.32 10.48 18.97
CA ALA A 215 23.18 10.96 18.20
C ALA A 215 22.97 10.02 16.99
N PRO A 216 21.71 9.70 16.65
CA PRO A 216 21.43 8.96 15.43
C PRO A 216 22.12 9.62 14.24
N LYS A 217 22.85 8.82 13.45
CA LYS A 217 23.51 9.32 12.24
C LYS A 217 22.44 9.47 11.16
N PHE A 218 22.17 10.72 10.79
CA PHE A 218 21.32 11.06 9.65
C PHE A 218 22.22 11.40 8.47
N GLU A 219 22.13 10.64 7.39
CA GLU A 219 22.83 10.97 6.14
C GLU A 219 21.90 11.86 5.31
N SER A 220 22.23 13.14 5.17
CA SER A 220 21.45 14.09 4.36
C SER A 220 21.57 13.76 2.88
N VAL A 221 20.44 13.62 2.20
CA VAL A 221 20.37 13.29 0.77
C VAL A 221 19.73 14.39 -0.08
N ALA A 222 18.90 15.23 0.53
CA ALA A 222 18.34 16.43 -0.07
C ALA A 222 17.92 17.40 1.06
N PRO A 223 17.67 18.69 0.77
CA PRO A 223 17.13 19.61 1.76
C PRO A 223 15.84 19.07 2.40
N GLY A 224 15.87 18.90 3.73
CA GLY A 224 14.75 18.35 4.50
C GLY A 224 14.61 16.82 4.47
N VAL A 225 15.56 16.09 3.85
CA VAL A 225 15.46 14.64 3.64
C VAL A 225 16.76 13.92 4.03
N VAL A 226 16.63 12.88 4.85
CA VAL A 226 17.77 12.09 5.34
C VAL A 226 17.50 10.59 5.21
N LYS A 227 18.56 9.78 5.12
CA LYS A 227 18.48 8.32 5.27
C LYS A 227 18.61 7.94 6.74
N HIS A 228 17.75 7.03 7.19
CA HIS A 228 17.81 6.48 8.54
C HIS A 228 17.26 5.05 8.54
N GLU A 229 17.99 4.11 9.15
CA GLU A 229 17.58 2.69 9.30
C GLU A 229 17.08 2.03 8.01
N GLY A 230 17.73 2.32 6.87
CA GLY A 230 17.35 1.75 5.57
C GLY A 230 16.08 2.36 4.97
N GLN A 231 15.63 3.51 5.45
CA GLN A 231 14.46 4.23 4.95
C GLN A 231 14.79 5.69 4.67
N ILE A 232 13.97 6.33 3.84
CA ILE A 232 13.95 7.79 3.71
C ILE A 232 13.04 8.39 4.79
N VAL A 233 13.63 9.31 5.57
CA VAL A 233 12.93 10.05 6.61
C VAL A 233 13.08 11.57 6.45
N LEU A 234 12.18 12.32 7.08
CA LEU A 234 12.30 13.77 7.16
C LEU A 234 13.49 14.15 8.05
N ALA A 235 14.26 15.14 7.61
CA ALA A 235 15.30 15.72 8.44
C ALA A 235 14.70 16.36 9.70
N PRO A 236 15.42 16.37 10.84
CA PRO A 236 15.04 17.16 12.00
C PRO A 236 14.82 18.63 11.62
N GLY A 237 13.67 19.20 12.01
CA GLY A 237 13.31 20.58 11.69
C GLY A 237 12.68 20.79 10.31
N ALA A 238 12.47 19.73 9.51
CA ALA A 238 11.66 19.85 8.30
C ALA A 238 10.20 20.19 8.65
N GLU A 239 9.62 21.16 7.93
CA GLU A 239 8.23 21.60 8.11
C GLU A 239 7.39 21.29 6.87
N PRO A 240 6.77 20.09 6.78
CA PRO A 240 6.01 19.68 5.60
C PRO A 240 4.93 20.66 5.17
N SER A 241 4.20 21.25 6.10
CA SER A 241 3.11 22.20 5.83
C SER A 241 3.55 23.50 5.18
N GLN A 242 4.84 23.83 5.23
CA GLN A 242 5.41 25.06 4.65
C GLN A 242 6.21 24.79 3.37
N ASP A 243 6.35 23.52 2.97
CA ASP A 243 7.23 23.13 1.86
C ASP A 243 6.48 22.25 0.84
N ALA A 244 5.99 22.91 -0.22
CA ALA A 244 5.31 22.25 -1.35
C ALA A 244 6.20 21.24 -2.09
N LYS A 245 7.52 21.44 -2.07
CA LYS A 245 8.48 20.67 -2.87
C LYS A 245 9.05 19.47 -2.11
N LEU A 246 8.90 19.45 -0.79
CA LEU A 246 9.41 18.38 0.08
C LEU A 246 8.94 16.99 -0.36
N ALA A 247 7.67 16.84 -0.78
CA ALA A 247 7.17 15.55 -1.21
C ALA A 247 7.87 15.01 -2.46
N LEU A 248 8.13 15.88 -3.45
CA LEU A 248 8.92 15.50 -4.63
C LEU A 248 10.37 15.24 -4.25
N ARG A 249 10.99 16.03 -3.35
CA ARG A 249 12.35 15.74 -2.86
C ARG A 249 12.45 14.38 -2.18
N VAL A 250 11.49 14.04 -1.31
CA VAL A 250 11.44 12.73 -0.64
C VAL A 250 11.24 11.62 -1.65
N ALA A 251 10.31 11.77 -2.59
CA ALA A 251 10.07 10.76 -3.63
C ALA A 251 11.32 10.53 -4.50
N THR A 252 11.91 11.60 -5.03
CA THR A 252 13.13 11.50 -5.84
C THR A 252 14.29 10.89 -5.04
N ALA A 253 14.48 11.29 -3.77
CA ALA A 253 15.55 10.73 -2.92
C ALA A 253 15.34 9.23 -2.62
N ALA A 254 14.09 8.82 -2.39
CA ALA A 254 13.71 7.41 -2.18
C ALA A 254 13.96 6.56 -3.42
N ALA A 255 13.65 7.09 -4.60
CA ALA A 255 13.86 6.40 -5.85
C ALA A 255 15.36 6.28 -6.18
N GLN A 256 16.14 7.34 -5.97
CA GLN A 256 17.58 7.36 -6.28
C GLN A 256 18.43 6.57 -5.28
N SER A 257 17.98 6.47 -4.03
CA SER A 257 18.66 5.66 -3.02
C SER A 257 18.20 4.20 -3.01
N ASP A 258 17.16 3.88 -3.79
CA ASP A 258 16.41 2.62 -3.74
C ASP A 258 16.00 2.21 -2.31
N LEU A 259 15.51 3.17 -1.53
CA LEU A 259 15.04 2.94 -0.16
C LEU A 259 13.54 3.24 -0.04
N PRO A 260 12.79 2.46 0.77
CA PRO A 260 11.41 2.76 1.10
C PRO A 260 11.27 4.08 1.86
N ILE A 261 10.16 4.80 1.65
CA ILE A 261 9.82 5.96 2.46
C ILE A 261 9.22 5.48 3.77
N ALA A 262 9.73 5.97 4.90
CA ALA A 262 9.19 5.59 6.20
C ALA A 262 7.70 5.96 6.31
N PRO A 263 6.83 5.10 6.89
CA PRO A 263 5.40 5.38 7.00
C PRO A 263 5.06 6.67 7.74
N GLY A 264 5.86 7.05 8.74
CA GLY A 264 5.73 8.32 9.45
C GLY A 264 6.01 9.54 8.55
N THR A 265 6.99 9.41 7.65
CA THR A 265 7.30 10.41 6.63
C THR A 265 6.14 10.55 5.64
N LEU A 266 5.63 9.44 5.09
CA LEU A 266 4.49 9.46 4.15
C LEU A 266 3.29 10.19 4.73
N ARG A 267 2.88 9.86 5.96
CA ARG A 267 1.78 10.57 6.64
C ARG A 267 2.02 12.08 6.75
N ASN A 268 3.25 12.49 7.00
CA ASN A 268 3.61 13.91 7.06
C ASN A 268 3.66 14.59 5.69
N LEU A 269 4.04 13.88 4.61
CA LEU A 269 3.94 14.39 3.23
C LEU A 269 2.49 14.69 2.82
N GLY A 270 1.52 14.02 3.43
CA GLY A 270 0.10 14.37 3.29
C GLY A 270 -0.18 15.85 3.60
N LYS A 271 0.60 16.47 4.49
CA LYS A 271 0.44 17.87 4.93
C LYS A 271 1.12 18.88 4.00
N CYS A 272 1.95 18.44 3.05
CA CYS A 272 2.59 19.34 2.10
C CYS A 272 1.54 20.11 1.28
N PRO A 273 1.71 21.42 1.05
CA PRO A 273 0.82 22.22 0.21
C PRO A 273 1.09 21.95 -1.28
N VAL A 274 0.91 20.70 -1.70
CA VAL A 274 1.06 20.26 -3.09
C VAL A 274 -0.22 20.58 -3.85
N ASP A 275 -0.06 21.23 -5.00
CA ASP A 275 -1.15 21.56 -5.92
C ASP A 275 -0.71 21.36 -7.39
N ASP A 276 -1.62 21.62 -8.33
CA ASP A 276 -1.41 21.43 -9.75
C ASP A 276 -0.96 22.69 -10.50
N ARG A 277 -0.70 23.81 -9.81
CA ARG A 277 -0.46 25.14 -10.39
C ARG A 277 0.89 25.75 -10.02
N SER A 278 1.45 25.36 -8.89
CA SER A 278 2.65 25.93 -8.27
C SER A 278 3.93 25.25 -8.77
N TRP A 279 4.04 25.05 -10.08
CA TRP A 279 5.21 24.41 -10.70
C TRP A 279 6.34 25.41 -10.95
N ASP A 280 7.50 25.15 -10.36
CA ASP A 280 8.75 25.88 -10.60
C ASP A 280 9.80 24.96 -11.26
N ASP A 281 10.97 25.50 -11.57
CA ASP A 281 12.05 24.72 -12.20
C ASP A 281 12.52 23.56 -11.32
N GLU A 282 12.50 23.73 -9.99
CA GLU A 282 12.90 22.69 -9.05
C GLU A 282 11.89 21.55 -9.05
N SER A 283 10.59 21.83 -8.93
CA SER A 283 9.56 20.80 -8.90
C SER A 283 9.44 20.06 -10.23
N ARG A 284 9.53 20.76 -11.36
CA ARG A 284 9.64 20.13 -12.70
C ARG A 284 10.84 19.19 -12.77
N ALA A 285 12.02 19.65 -12.35
CA ALA A 285 13.24 18.85 -12.41
C ALA A 285 13.17 17.62 -11.49
N LEU A 286 12.64 17.76 -10.28
CA LEU A 286 12.44 16.65 -9.34
C LEU A 286 11.43 15.62 -9.89
N PHE A 287 10.32 16.09 -10.46
CA PHE A 287 9.31 15.22 -11.04
C PHE A 287 9.86 14.42 -12.22
N LEU A 288 10.56 15.06 -13.16
CA LEU A 288 11.20 14.39 -14.28
C LEU A 288 12.29 13.39 -13.82
N ARG A 289 13.06 13.74 -12.79
CA ARG A 289 14.05 12.82 -12.18
C ARG A 289 13.38 11.62 -11.52
N LEU A 290 12.23 11.81 -10.88
CA LEU A 290 11.44 10.74 -10.32
C LEU A 290 10.93 9.82 -11.44
N LEU A 291 10.32 10.35 -12.50
CA LEU A 291 9.86 9.53 -13.63
C LEU A 291 11.01 8.76 -14.30
N ALA A 292 12.21 9.36 -14.35
CA ALA A 292 13.41 8.73 -14.91
C ALA A 292 14.10 7.71 -13.97
N SER A 293 13.52 7.35 -12.82
CA SER A 293 14.15 6.46 -11.85
C SER A 293 14.02 4.96 -12.16
N GLY A 294 13.48 4.62 -13.34
CA GLY A 294 13.35 3.23 -13.79
C GLY A 294 12.52 2.36 -12.83
N PRO A 295 12.94 1.13 -12.51
CA PRO A 295 12.16 0.20 -11.67
C PRO A 295 11.78 0.76 -10.29
N ALA A 296 12.61 1.63 -9.68
CA ALA A 296 12.34 2.20 -8.36
C ALA A 296 11.11 3.13 -8.35
N LEU A 297 10.74 3.70 -9.50
CA LEU A 297 9.56 4.57 -9.63
C LEU A 297 8.29 3.85 -9.16
N LEU A 298 8.20 2.56 -9.45
CA LEU A 298 7.02 1.74 -9.21
C LEU A 298 6.62 1.72 -7.72
N ARG A 299 7.59 1.46 -6.86
CA ARG A 299 7.41 1.43 -5.40
C ARG A 299 7.16 2.84 -4.86
N VAL A 300 7.99 3.79 -5.25
CA VAL A 300 7.90 5.17 -4.73
C VAL A 300 6.59 5.84 -5.12
N TRP A 301 6.11 5.61 -6.35
CA TRP A 301 4.83 6.15 -6.81
C TRP A 301 3.67 5.58 -6.00
N GLU A 302 3.65 4.25 -5.75
CA GLU A 302 2.63 3.64 -4.88
C GLU A 302 2.63 4.25 -3.47
N GLU A 303 3.81 4.46 -2.89
CA GLU A 303 4.01 5.03 -1.55
C GLU A 303 3.46 6.46 -1.45
N ILE A 304 3.81 7.35 -2.40
CA ILE A 304 3.35 8.75 -2.36
C ILE A 304 1.89 8.91 -2.83
N ASP A 305 1.41 8.00 -3.67
CA ASP A 305 0.01 7.96 -4.11
C ASP A 305 -0.95 7.57 -2.98
N PHE A 306 -0.47 6.82 -1.98
CA PHE A 306 -1.23 6.54 -0.76
C PHE A 306 -1.62 7.83 -0.01
N VAL A 307 -0.74 8.83 0.00
CA VAL A 307 -1.01 10.17 0.56
C VAL A 307 -1.39 11.19 -0.50
N ASP A 308 -1.91 10.71 -1.63
CA ASP A 308 -2.52 11.49 -2.69
C ASP A 308 -1.60 12.56 -3.32
N ILE A 309 -0.28 12.34 -3.34
CA ILE A 309 0.65 13.29 -3.97
C ILE A 309 0.41 13.38 -5.49
N PRO A 310 0.31 12.27 -6.26
CA PRO A 310 0.05 12.35 -7.69
C PRO A 310 -1.30 12.96 -8.04
N GLY A 311 -2.34 12.67 -7.26
CA GLY A 311 -3.68 13.23 -7.47
C GLY A 311 -3.73 14.74 -7.23
N ARG A 312 -2.89 15.26 -6.33
CA ARG A 312 -2.72 16.71 -6.11
C ARG A 312 -1.90 17.39 -7.20
N LEU A 313 -0.84 16.74 -7.69
CA LEU A 313 -0.01 17.26 -8.79
C LEU A 313 -0.73 17.20 -10.15
N ILE A 314 -1.56 16.17 -10.36
CA ILE A 314 -2.27 15.86 -11.60
C ILE A 314 -3.70 15.43 -11.23
N PRO A 315 -4.66 16.36 -11.07
CA PRO A 315 -6.03 16.05 -10.70
C PRO A 315 -6.72 15.05 -11.64
N GLU A 316 -6.36 15.05 -12.92
CA GLU A 316 -6.81 14.08 -13.92
C GLU A 316 -6.45 12.63 -13.55
N TRP A 317 -5.37 12.42 -12.80
CA TRP A 317 -4.94 11.11 -12.31
C TRP A 317 -6.03 10.41 -11.50
N LEU A 318 -6.83 11.18 -10.74
CA LEU A 318 -7.91 10.64 -9.91
C LEU A 318 -8.99 9.94 -10.74
N ALA A 319 -9.15 10.29 -12.02
CA ALA A 319 -10.13 9.68 -12.90
C ALA A 319 -9.70 8.30 -13.41
N ILE A 320 -8.39 8.00 -13.40
CA ILE A 320 -7.82 6.72 -13.83
C ILE A 320 -7.27 5.89 -12.67
N ARG A 321 -7.13 6.47 -11.47
CA ARG A 321 -6.61 5.80 -10.27
C ARG A 321 -7.47 4.59 -9.91
N ASN A 322 -6.81 3.45 -9.71
CA ASN A 322 -7.42 2.16 -9.37
C ASN A 322 -8.47 1.66 -10.38
N ARG A 323 -8.58 2.27 -11.57
CA ARG A 323 -9.55 1.84 -12.58
C ARG A 323 -9.10 0.55 -13.25
N PRO A 324 -9.96 -0.47 -13.38
CA PRO A 324 -9.63 -1.62 -14.20
C PRO A 324 -9.46 -1.19 -15.66
N SER A 325 -8.69 -1.97 -16.41
CA SER A 325 -8.57 -1.76 -17.85
C SER A 325 -9.53 -2.67 -18.60
N ALA A 326 -10.18 -2.14 -19.64
CA ALA A 326 -11.19 -2.87 -20.42
C ALA A 326 -10.66 -4.08 -21.21
N SER A 327 -9.33 -4.21 -21.36
CA SER A 327 -8.71 -5.34 -22.09
C SER A 327 -8.52 -6.54 -21.16
N ALA A 328 -9.05 -7.70 -21.55
CA ALA A 328 -8.88 -8.97 -20.84
C ALA A 328 -7.41 -9.40 -20.65
N ALA A 329 -6.49 -8.87 -21.48
CA ALA A 329 -5.06 -9.13 -21.38
C ALA A 329 -4.33 -8.19 -20.39
N HIS A 330 -4.99 -7.14 -19.91
CA HIS A 330 -4.36 -6.19 -19.00
C HIS A 330 -4.37 -6.70 -17.57
N ARG A 331 -3.15 -6.94 -17.08
CA ARG A 331 -2.84 -7.32 -15.71
C ARG A 331 -3.01 -6.17 -14.72
N TYR A 332 -2.97 -4.92 -15.18
CA TYR A 332 -2.85 -3.75 -14.29
C TYR A 332 -4.05 -2.80 -14.43
N THR A 333 -4.35 -2.09 -13.33
CA THR A 333 -5.21 -0.90 -13.39
C THR A 333 -4.58 0.17 -14.27
N ILE A 334 -5.38 1.10 -14.80
CA ILE A 334 -4.93 2.10 -15.78
C ILE A 334 -3.77 2.93 -15.23
N ASP A 335 -3.92 3.45 -14.01
CA ASP A 335 -2.87 4.18 -13.29
C ASP A 335 -1.58 3.37 -13.10
N ARG A 336 -1.71 2.10 -12.70
CA ARG A 336 -0.56 1.21 -12.55
C ARG A 336 0.12 0.94 -13.88
N HIS A 337 -0.65 0.76 -14.94
CA HIS A 337 -0.14 0.56 -16.29
C HIS A 337 0.69 1.76 -16.75
N SER A 338 0.20 2.99 -16.55
CA SER A 338 0.95 4.20 -16.89
C SER A 338 2.32 4.25 -16.22
N ILE A 339 2.42 3.88 -14.94
CA ILE A 339 3.72 3.85 -14.24
C ILE A 339 4.61 2.72 -14.75
N GLU A 340 4.06 1.53 -15.01
CA GLU A 340 4.80 0.41 -15.58
C GLU A 340 5.34 0.72 -16.98
N VAL A 341 4.63 1.51 -17.78
CA VAL A 341 5.13 2.01 -19.06
C VAL A 341 6.33 2.92 -18.81
N VAL A 342 6.19 3.91 -17.92
CA VAL A 342 7.27 4.88 -17.62
C VAL A 342 8.54 4.19 -17.12
N THR A 343 8.44 3.17 -16.27
CA THR A 343 9.63 2.46 -15.75
C THR A 343 10.46 1.77 -16.83
N ARG A 344 9.86 1.50 -18.00
CA ARG A 344 10.50 0.84 -19.15
C ARG A 344 11.04 1.83 -20.19
N LEU A 345 10.76 3.13 -20.06
CA LEU A 345 11.22 4.14 -20.99
C LEU A 345 12.69 4.48 -20.76
N GLY A 346 13.53 4.09 -21.73
CA GLY A 346 14.95 4.38 -21.75
C GLY A 346 15.32 5.64 -22.55
N ARG A 347 16.58 6.06 -22.43
CA ARG A 347 17.17 7.14 -23.22
C ARG A 347 17.55 6.72 -24.65
N VAL A 348 17.35 5.46 -25.00
CA VAL A 348 17.69 4.90 -26.31
C VAL A 348 16.43 4.26 -26.89
N SER A 349 16.15 4.58 -28.15
CA SER A 349 15.02 4.02 -28.88
C SER A 349 15.21 2.51 -29.13
N PRO A 350 14.15 1.76 -29.45
CA PRO A 350 14.28 0.36 -29.88
C PRO A 350 15.17 0.15 -31.11
N ARG A 351 15.47 1.22 -31.86
CA ARG A 351 16.35 1.21 -33.04
C ARG A 351 17.79 1.64 -32.74
N GLY A 352 18.11 1.94 -31.48
CA GLY A 352 19.45 2.36 -31.04
C GLY A 352 19.71 3.87 -31.10
N GLU A 353 18.71 4.69 -31.40
CA GLU A 353 18.87 6.15 -31.44
C GLU A 353 18.82 6.74 -30.02
N GLN A 354 19.81 7.57 -29.67
CA GLN A 354 19.83 8.25 -28.38
C GLN A 354 18.90 9.47 -28.40
N TYR A 355 17.98 9.54 -27.45
CA TYR A 355 17.14 10.71 -27.25
C TYR A 355 17.94 11.84 -26.56
N ASP A 356 17.82 13.05 -27.10
CA ASP A 356 18.22 14.25 -26.37
C ASP A 356 17.36 14.45 -25.11
N ASP A 357 17.78 15.34 -24.22
CA ASP A 357 17.09 15.58 -22.95
C ASP A 357 15.66 16.08 -23.14
N GLY A 358 15.38 16.89 -24.18
CA GLY A 358 14.03 17.39 -24.45
C GLY A 358 13.09 16.27 -24.87
N ARG A 359 13.52 15.45 -25.84
CA ARG A 359 12.77 14.28 -26.31
C ARG A 359 12.57 13.24 -25.21
N TYR A 360 13.58 12.99 -24.38
CA TYR A 360 13.43 12.03 -23.29
C TYR A 360 12.43 12.52 -22.23
N ARG A 361 12.45 13.81 -21.87
CA ARG A 361 11.45 14.40 -20.96
C ARG A 361 10.04 14.30 -21.54
N ALA A 362 9.87 14.64 -22.82
CA ALA A 362 8.60 14.51 -23.51
C ALA A 362 8.11 13.05 -23.53
N LEU A 363 9.02 12.09 -23.77
CA LEU A 363 8.70 10.66 -23.75
C LEU A 363 8.22 10.18 -22.38
N LEU A 364 8.86 10.61 -21.29
CA LEU A 364 8.45 10.27 -19.92
C LEU A 364 7.05 10.80 -19.60
N LEU A 365 6.78 12.06 -19.94
CA LEU A 365 5.46 12.68 -19.74
C LEU A 365 4.39 12.02 -20.61
N ALA A 366 4.72 11.71 -21.87
CA ALA A 366 3.84 10.99 -22.77
C ALA A 366 3.51 9.60 -22.20
N GLY A 367 4.49 8.85 -21.70
CA GLY A 367 4.26 7.55 -21.06
C GLY A 367 3.33 7.64 -19.86
N LEU A 368 3.53 8.64 -18.99
CA LEU A 368 2.68 8.85 -17.82
C LEU A 368 1.24 9.18 -18.21
N LEU A 369 1.05 10.02 -19.23
CA LEU A 369 -0.25 10.58 -19.60
C LEU A 369 -0.96 9.85 -20.75
N HIS A 370 -0.34 8.84 -21.38
CA HIS A 370 -0.87 8.24 -22.62
C HIS A 370 -2.31 7.71 -22.49
N ASP A 371 -2.67 7.23 -21.30
CA ASP A 371 -3.96 6.63 -20.98
C ASP A 371 -4.85 7.54 -20.11
N ILE A 372 -4.47 8.81 -19.91
CA ILE A 372 -5.20 9.74 -19.02
C ILE A 372 -6.64 10.02 -19.49
N GLY A 373 -6.94 9.74 -20.77
CA GLY A 373 -8.27 9.88 -21.36
C GLY A 373 -9.20 8.68 -21.15
N LYS A 374 -8.74 7.57 -20.57
CA LYS A 374 -9.56 6.39 -20.24
C LYS A 374 -10.43 6.61 -19.00
N ARG A 375 -11.24 7.65 -19.07
CA ARG A 375 -12.10 8.17 -18.00
C ARG A 375 -13.51 7.58 -18.12
N PRO A 376 -14.29 7.55 -17.02
CA PRO A 376 -15.67 7.03 -17.08
C PRO A 376 -16.53 7.85 -18.04
N GLY A 377 -17.36 7.16 -18.83
CA GLY A 377 -18.34 7.78 -19.71
C GLY A 377 -17.77 8.46 -20.96
N VAL A 378 -16.47 8.27 -21.25
CA VAL A 378 -15.81 8.82 -22.43
C VAL A 378 -15.74 7.75 -23.52
N ALA A 379 -16.21 8.06 -24.73
CA ALA A 379 -16.09 7.17 -25.88
C ALA A 379 -14.75 7.31 -26.61
N ASP A 380 -14.34 8.55 -26.91
CA ASP A 380 -13.05 8.83 -27.57
C ASP A 380 -11.97 9.15 -26.53
N HIS A 381 -11.32 8.09 -26.05
CA HIS A 381 -10.24 8.20 -25.07
C HIS A 381 -9.01 8.93 -25.61
N ALA A 382 -8.74 8.86 -26.92
CA ALA A 382 -7.55 9.47 -27.51
C ALA A 382 -7.71 10.99 -27.58
N ALA A 383 -8.86 11.47 -28.08
CA ALA A 383 -9.17 12.90 -28.10
C ALA A 383 -9.23 13.49 -26.69
N GLU A 384 -9.86 12.78 -25.75
CA GLU A 384 -9.93 13.21 -24.35
C GLU A 384 -8.55 13.23 -23.69
N GLY A 385 -7.71 12.23 -23.97
CA GLY A 385 -6.33 12.14 -23.51
C GLY A 385 -5.49 13.31 -24.03
N ALA A 386 -5.60 13.65 -25.31
CA ALA A 386 -4.91 14.80 -25.91
C ALA A 386 -5.31 16.13 -25.25
N ARG A 387 -6.62 16.34 -25.04
CA ARG A 387 -7.15 17.53 -24.36
C ARG A 387 -6.59 17.68 -22.95
N HIS A 388 -6.60 16.60 -22.17
CA HIS A 388 -6.09 16.63 -20.80
C HIS A 388 -4.57 16.75 -20.73
N THR A 389 -3.84 16.04 -21.60
CA THR A 389 -2.38 16.11 -21.65
C THR A 389 -1.93 17.54 -21.90
N ALA A 390 -2.51 18.23 -22.89
CA ALA A 390 -2.20 19.64 -23.18
C ALA A 390 -2.45 20.56 -21.97
N ALA A 391 -3.55 20.36 -21.24
CA ALA A 391 -3.84 21.13 -20.04
C ALA A 391 -2.83 20.85 -18.91
N VAL A 392 -2.50 19.59 -18.66
CA VAL A 392 -1.57 19.16 -17.61
C VAL A 392 -0.17 19.72 -17.86
N VAL A 393 0.40 19.52 -19.05
CA VAL A 393 1.76 19.98 -19.35
C VAL A 393 1.89 21.49 -19.34
N LYS A 394 0.83 22.21 -19.76
CA LYS A 394 0.76 23.67 -19.67
C LYS A 394 0.77 24.14 -18.22
N ARG A 395 0.00 23.49 -17.31
CA ARG A 395 0.03 23.81 -15.87
C ARG A 395 1.39 23.52 -15.23
N MET A 396 2.09 22.49 -15.73
CA MET A 396 3.46 22.18 -15.32
C MET A 396 4.48 23.23 -15.80
N GLY A 397 4.14 24.07 -16.78
CA GLY A 397 5.00 25.09 -17.35
C GLY A 397 5.90 24.58 -18.48
N PHE A 398 5.46 23.56 -19.23
CA PHE A 398 6.10 23.14 -20.47
C PHE A 398 5.46 23.84 -21.69
N ASP A 399 6.26 24.06 -22.73
CA ASP A 399 5.86 24.71 -23.99
C ASP A 399 5.01 23.82 -24.90
#